data_AF-A0A7R9T1I7-F1
#
_entry.id   AF-A0A7R9T1I7-F1
#
_cell.length_a   1.000
_cell.length_b   1.000
_cell.length_c   1.000
_cell.angle_alpha   90.00
_cell.angle_beta   90.00
_cell.angle_gamma   90.00
#
_symmetry.space_group_name_H-M   'P 1'
#
loop_
_entity.id
_entity.type
_entity.pdbx_description
1 polymer ?
#
loop_
_entity_poly.entity_id
_entity_poly.type
_entity_poly.pdbx_seq_one_letter_code
_entity_poly.pdbx_strand_id
1 'polypeptide(L)'
;VLVRRARDAASTSEASEAAADVFIACVPLEGMERIDGAMFGERGGPAGTSHWMVLVRHAGDEHAAVYDFLPKTPKSPFTAAKLLSGNSVEGVVRSRRLAGVPGRRCCRVGGTRAGLGGRIAIEAAIAAFHERWDADALRLGTNDCRNHSVELARWLTCDYGYGIEVSSDAKGTLTCRRMATPATEEEDEDEGSVEIVPVDVERVSRDVATNASSKDRKNKKQKKKKSSGGPR
;
A
#
# COMPACT_ATOMS: atom_id res chain seq x y z
N VAL A 1 9.58 -54.99 -33.44
CA VAL A 1 10.17 -54.25 -32.30
C VAL A 1 10.38 -52.81 -32.73
N LEU A 2 9.79 -51.83 -32.02
CA LEU A 2 10.19 -50.43 -32.12
C LEU A 2 10.02 -49.79 -30.73
N VAL A 3 10.84 -48.80 -30.40
CA VAL A 3 11.10 -48.40 -29.00
C VAL A 3 10.18 -47.27 -28.53
N ARG A 4 9.76 -47.34 -27.26
CA ARG A 4 9.00 -46.30 -26.56
C ARG A 4 9.73 -44.95 -26.57
N ARG A 5 9.00 -43.86 -26.79
CA ARG A 5 9.30 -42.56 -26.19
C ARG A 5 8.07 -42.05 -25.45
N ALA A 6 8.00 -42.38 -24.16
CA ALA A 6 7.19 -41.59 -23.23
C ALA A 6 7.76 -40.17 -23.19
N ARG A 7 6.89 -39.17 -23.16
CA ARG A 7 7.22 -37.80 -22.74
C ARG A 7 6.60 -37.59 -21.38
N ASP A 8 7.32 -37.98 -20.35
CA ASP A 8 6.92 -37.70 -18.98
C ASP A 8 7.17 -36.22 -18.63
N ALA A 9 6.27 -35.70 -17.79
CA ALA A 9 6.42 -34.57 -16.90
C ALA A 9 7.31 -33.37 -17.34
N ALA A 10 6.63 -32.32 -17.81
CA ALA A 10 6.91 -30.96 -17.33
C ALA A 10 5.61 -30.39 -16.72
N SER A 11 5.18 -30.96 -15.59
CA SER A 11 4.05 -30.42 -14.84
C SER A 11 4.51 -29.15 -14.12
N THR A 12 4.32 -27.99 -14.73
CA THR A 12 4.45 -26.68 -14.07
C THR A 12 3.25 -26.43 -13.15
N SER A 13 3.03 -27.38 -12.23
CA SER A 13 2.15 -27.25 -11.09
C SER A 13 2.86 -26.50 -9.95
N GLU A 14 3.43 -25.32 -10.28
CA GLU A 14 3.55 -24.28 -9.27
C GLU A 14 2.13 -23.87 -8.92
N ALA A 15 1.63 -24.41 -7.81
CA ALA A 15 0.34 -24.01 -7.26
C ALA A 15 0.48 -22.53 -6.86
N SER A 16 -0.02 -21.64 -7.73
CA SER A 16 0.17 -20.19 -7.59
C SER A 16 -0.20 -19.74 -6.17
N GLU A 17 0.78 -19.21 -5.43
CA GLU A 17 0.52 -18.54 -4.16
C GLU A 17 -0.54 -17.47 -4.42
N ALA A 18 -1.71 -17.62 -3.76
CA ALA A 18 -2.99 -17.34 -4.40
C ALA A 18 -3.22 -15.87 -4.77
N ALA A 19 -2.73 -15.49 -5.95
CA ALA A 19 -2.75 -14.14 -6.47
C ALA A 19 -4.19 -13.63 -6.61
N ALA A 20 -4.38 -12.36 -6.28
CA ALA A 20 -5.63 -11.66 -6.54
C ALA A 20 -5.49 -10.77 -7.78
N ASP A 21 -6.54 -10.72 -8.59
CA ASP A 21 -6.71 -9.66 -9.56
C ASP A 21 -7.17 -8.39 -8.85
N VAL A 22 -6.52 -7.27 -9.18
CA VAL A 22 -6.91 -5.93 -8.72
C VAL A 22 -7.48 -5.15 -9.90
N PHE A 23 -8.62 -4.51 -9.67
CA PHE A 23 -9.32 -3.68 -10.64
C PHE A 23 -9.64 -2.32 -10.02
N ILE A 24 -9.80 -1.30 -10.86
CA ILE A 24 -10.45 -0.04 -10.50
C ILE A 24 -11.75 0.05 -11.28
N ALA A 25 -12.83 0.44 -10.61
CA ALA A 25 -14.10 0.75 -11.24
C ALA A 25 -14.57 2.17 -10.88
N CYS A 26 -15.41 2.75 -11.74
CA CYS A 26 -16.10 4.01 -11.46
C CYS A 26 -17.61 3.87 -11.62
N VAL A 27 -18.35 4.46 -10.67
CA VAL A 27 -19.82 4.51 -10.64
C VAL A 27 -20.25 5.98 -10.63
N PRO A 28 -21.41 6.34 -11.21
CA PRO A 28 -21.86 7.73 -11.20
C PRO A 28 -22.31 8.12 -9.79
N LEU A 29 -22.15 9.38 -9.41
CA LEU A 29 -22.70 9.88 -8.15
C LEU A 29 -24.22 10.08 -8.25
N GLU A 30 -24.98 9.29 -7.48
CA GLU A 30 -26.44 9.43 -7.35
C GLU A 30 -26.82 10.86 -6.91
N GLY A 31 -27.81 11.45 -7.56
CA GLY A 31 -28.40 12.75 -7.22
C GLY A 31 -27.77 13.97 -7.90
N MET A 32 -26.66 13.80 -8.64
CA MET A 32 -26.03 14.88 -9.41
C MET A 32 -26.51 14.96 -10.86
N GLU A 33 -27.35 14.02 -11.31
CA GLU A 33 -27.80 13.89 -12.71
C GLU A 33 -28.59 15.13 -13.19
N ARG A 34 -29.25 15.82 -12.25
CA ARG A 34 -29.94 17.09 -12.51
C ARG A 34 -29.00 18.29 -12.61
N ILE A 35 -27.87 18.27 -11.91
CA ILE A 35 -26.91 19.38 -11.91
C ILE A 35 -26.12 19.35 -13.23
N ASP A 36 -25.66 18.18 -13.64
CA ASP A 36 -24.96 17.96 -14.90
C ASP A 36 -25.77 18.50 -16.10
N GLY A 37 -27.05 18.10 -16.20
CA GLY A 37 -27.93 18.58 -17.27
C GLY A 37 -28.31 20.06 -17.19
N ALA A 38 -28.44 20.64 -15.98
CA ALA A 38 -28.89 22.03 -15.81
C ALA A 38 -27.77 23.07 -15.93
N MET A 39 -26.54 22.75 -15.51
CA MET A 39 -25.39 23.65 -15.57
C MET A 39 -24.54 23.48 -16.85
N PHE A 40 -24.55 22.28 -17.46
CA PHE A 40 -23.64 21.94 -18.56
C PHE A 40 -24.35 21.36 -19.80
N GLY A 41 -25.67 21.12 -19.73
CA GLY A 41 -26.53 20.74 -20.85
C GLY A 41 -26.38 19.28 -21.31
N GLU A 42 -26.91 18.96 -22.50
CA GLU A 42 -26.76 17.64 -23.14
C GLU A 42 -25.31 17.22 -23.41
N ARG A 43 -24.34 18.14 -23.22
CA ARG A 43 -22.90 17.87 -23.30
C ARG A 43 -22.37 17.09 -22.09
N GLY A 44 -23.19 16.95 -21.04
CA GLY A 44 -22.83 16.32 -19.77
C GLY A 44 -22.12 17.29 -18.82
N GLY A 45 -22.10 16.94 -17.54
CA GLY A 45 -21.37 17.68 -16.51
C GLY A 45 -19.86 17.73 -16.75
N PRO A 46 -19.10 18.50 -15.94
CA PRO A 46 -17.64 18.51 -16.00
C PRO A 46 -17.14 17.08 -15.83
N ALA A 47 -16.30 16.64 -16.78
CA ALA A 47 -16.09 15.23 -17.04
C ALA A 47 -15.63 14.44 -15.79
N GLY A 48 -16.51 13.61 -15.26
CA GLY A 48 -16.16 12.60 -14.25
C GLY A 48 -16.54 12.92 -12.80
N THR A 49 -17.78 13.36 -12.55
CA THR A 49 -18.47 13.26 -11.24
C THR A 49 -18.79 11.80 -10.86
N SER A 50 -17.82 10.91 -11.08
CA SER A 50 -17.88 9.48 -10.79
C SER A 50 -17.15 9.18 -9.49
N HIS A 51 -17.72 8.32 -8.66
CA HIS A 51 -17.07 7.74 -7.50
C HIS A 51 -16.18 6.56 -7.94
N TRP A 52 -14.92 6.56 -7.48
CA TRP A 52 -13.91 5.53 -7.78
C TRP A 52 -13.79 4.53 -6.63
N MET A 53 -13.53 3.26 -6.98
CA MET A 53 -13.36 2.16 -6.03
C MET A 53 -12.37 1.12 -6.55
N VAL A 54 -11.66 0.46 -5.64
CA VAL A 54 -10.80 -0.71 -5.94
C VAL A 54 -11.58 -1.99 -5.70
N LEU A 55 -11.43 -2.97 -6.59
CA LEU A 55 -11.93 -4.31 -6.42
C LEU A 55 -10.76 -5.30 -6.36
N VAL A 56 -10.81 -6.21 -5.40
CA VAL A 56 -9.85 -7.32 -5.23
C VAL A 56 -10.62 -8.63 -5.34
N ARG A 57 -10.19 -9.51 -6.23
CA ARG A 57 -10.78 -10.84 -6.43
C ARG A 57 -9.67 -11.89 -6.41
N HIS A 58 -9.68 -12.80 -5.44
CA HIS A 58 -8.67 -13.86 -5.38
C HIS A 58 -8.94 -14.93 -6.44
N ALA A 59 -7.91 -15.67 -6.84
CA ALA A 59 -8.05 -16.83 -7.70
C ALA A 59 -9.12 -17.80 -7.15
N GLY A 60 -10.13 -18.12 -7.96
CA GLY A 60 -11.25 -18.99 -7.59
C GLY A 60 -12.46 -18.31 -6.93
N ASP A 61 -12.38 -17.04 -6.54
CA ASP A 61 -13.57 -16.30 -6.08
C ASP A 61 -14.46 -15.87 -7.25
N GLU A 62 -15.76 -16.18 -7.18
CA GLU A 62 -16.77 -15.51 -8.01
C GLU A 62 -16.98 -14.03 -7.59
N HIS A 63 -16.71 -13.73 -6.32
CA HIS A 63 -17.01 -12.45 -5.68
C HIS A 63 -15.77 -11.57 -5.55
N ALA A 64 -15.96 -10.25 -5.55
CA ALA A 64 -14.89 -9.29 -5.24
C ALA A 64 -15.09 -8.66 -3.86
N ALA A 65 -14.01 -8.47 -3.13
CA ALA A 65 -13.96 -7.43 -2.10
C ALA A 65 -13.83 -6.08 -2.79
N VAL A 66 -14.52 -5.06 -2.27
CA VAL A 66 -14.53 -3.71 -2.84
C VAL A 66 -14.22 -2.71 -1.75
N TYR A 67 -13.30 -1.81 -2.03
CA TYR A 67 -12.80 -0.79 -1.12
C TYR A 67 -13.06 0.59 -1.73
N ASP A 68 -13.74 1.45 -0.97
CA ASP A 68 -14.05 2.82 -1.37
C ASP A 68 -13.85 3.83 -0.24
N PHE A 69 -13.44 5.06 -0.60
CA PHE A 69 -13.29 6.19 0.30
C PHE A 69 -14.37 7.24 -0.01
N LEU A 70 -15.18 7.58 1.00
CA LEU A 70 -16.37 8.42 0.85
C LEU A 70 -16.52 9.38 2.03
N PRO A 71 -17.18 10.55 1.87
CA PRO A 71 -17.55 11.39 3.00
C PRO A 71 -18.42 10.63 3.99
N LYS A 72 -18.25 10.84 5.30
CA LYS A 72 -19.03 10.18 6.36
C LYS A 72 -20.54 10.41 6.25
N THR A 73 -20.94 11.54 5.67
CA THR A 73 -22.33 11.92 5.41
C THR A 73 -22.54 12.27 3.93
N PRO A 74 -22.47 11.30 3.01
CA PRO A 74 -22.32 11.58 1.58
C PRO A 74 -23.58 12.16 0.93
N LYS A 75 -24.75 11.99 1.56
CA LYS A 75 -26.04 12.56 1.11
C LYS A 75 -26.39 13.90 1.80
N SER A 76 -25.44 14.51 2.53
CA SER A 76 -25.64 15.80 3.20
C SER A 76 -25.31 16.98 2.26
N PRO A 77 -26.23 17.95 2.05
CA PRO A 77 -25.96 19.11 1.21
C PRO A 77 -24.89 20.02 1.81
N PHE A 78 -24.72 20.04 3.14
CA PHE A 78 -23.63 20.77 3.81
C PHE A 78 -22.26 20.14 3.52
N THR A 79 -22.20 18.80 3.47
CA THR A 79 -20.98 18.06 3.12
C THR A 79 -20.60 18.29 1.65
N ALA A 80 -21.58 18.28 0.75
CA ALA A 80 -21.38 18.67 -0.65
C ALA A 80 -20.90 20.13 -0.79
N ALA A 81 -21.55 21.09 -0.11
CA ALA A 81 -21.16 22.50 -0.15
C ALA A 81 -19.75 22.76 0.38
N LYS A 82 -19.32 22.06 1.44
CA LYS A 82 -17.92 22.11 1.92
C LYS A 82 -16.94 21.61 0.86
N LEU A 83 -17.18 20.43 0.30
CA LEU A 83 -16.29 19.83 -0.70
C LEU A 83 -16.21 20.67 -1.99
N LEU A 84 -17.34 21.19 -2.47
CA LEU A 84 -17.40 22.05 -3.66
C LEU A 84 -16.81 23.45 -3.43
N SER A 85 -16.74 23.92 -2.18
CA SER A 85 -15.98 25.13 -1.80
C SER A 85 -14.50 24.86 -1.50
N GLY A 86 -14.01 23.65 -1.80
CA GLY A 86 -12.59 23.29 -1.62
C GLY A 86 -12.17 23.08 -0.17
N ASN A 87 -13.11 22.92 0.77
CA ASN A 87 -12.85 22.57 2.16
C ASN A 87 -12.80 21.05 2.35
N SER A 88 -12.14 20.58 3.41
CA SER A 88 -12.15 19.18 3.81
C SER A 88 -13.37 18.80 4.66
N VAL A 89 -13.67 17.49 4.71
CA VAL A 89 -14.70 16.88 5.56
C VAL A 89 -14.20 15.53 6.08
N GLU A 90 -14.78 15.06 7.19
CA GLU A 90 -14.53 13.71 7.69
C GLU A 90 -14.99 12.66 6.65
N GLY A 91 -14.04 11.85 6.18
CA GLY A 91 -14.25 10.71 5.31
C GLY A 91 -14.30 9.39 6.08
N VAL A 92 -14.64 8.32 5.36
CA VAL A 92 -14.66 6.95 5.85
C VAL A 92 -14.18 6.05 4.72
N VAL A 93 -13.14 5.26 5.00
CA VAL A 93 -12.79 4.13 4.14
C VAL A 93 -13.69 2.94 4.48
N ARG A 94 -14.25 2.30 3.45
CA ARG A 94 -15.25 1.24 3.59
C ARG A 94 -14.82 0.02 2.81
N SER A 95 -15.09 -1.16 3.36
CA SER A 95 -15.01 -2.44 2.66
C SER A 95 -16.40 -3.07 2.51
N ARG A 96 -16.64 -3.77 1.40
CA ARG A 96 -17.89 -4.50 1.13
C ARG A 96 -17.67 -5.61 0.12
N ARG A 97 -18.53 -6.63 0.12
CA ARG A 97 -18.50 -7.73 -0.85
C ARG A 97 -19.41 -7.42 -2.04
N LEU A 98 -18.98 -7.76 -3.25
CA LEU A 98 -19.75 -7.65 -4.50
C LEU A 98 -19.79 -9.01 -5.19
N ALA A 99 -20.90 -9.34 -5.84
CA ALA A 99 -21.13 -10.65 -6.49
C ALA A 99 -20.36 -10.86 -7.83
N GLY A 100 -19.25 -10.13 -8.02
CA GLY A 100 -18.44 -10.16 -9.23
C GLY A 100 -17.70 -8.85 -9.47
N VAL A 101 -17.02 -8.76 -10.61
CA VAL A 101 -16.36 -7.53 -11.09
C VAL A 101 -17.26 -6.88 -12.16
N PRO A 102 -17.52 -5.56 -12.13
CA PRO A 102 -18.36 -4.90 -13.11
C PRO A 102 -17.82 -5.03 -14.55
N GLY A 103 -18.65 -5.53 -15.47
CA GLY A 103 -18.30 -5.67 -16.90
C GLY A 103 -18.29 -4.37 -17.71
N ARG A 104 -18.47 -3.20 -17.05
CA ARG A 104 -18.44 -1.86 -17.65
C ARG A 104 -17.87 -0.88 -16.62
N ARG A 105 -17.25 0.22 -17.10
CA ARG A 105 -16.61 1.26 -16.26
C ARG A 105 -15.63 0.67 -15.23
N CYS A 106 -14.84 -0.30 -15.66
CA CYS A 106 -13.89 -1.05 -14.84
C CYS A 106 -12.67 -1.40 -15.70
N CYS A 107 -11.45 -1.22 -15.18
CA CYS A 107 -10.23 -1.77 -15.78
C CYS A 107 -9.45 -2.62 -14.78
N ARG A 108 -8.91 -3.73 -15.27
CA ARG A 108 -7.95 -4.55 -14.51
C ARG A 108 -6.63 -3.81 -14.45
N VAL A 109 -6.12 -3.60 -13.25
CA VAL A 109 -4.82 -2.96 -13.01
C VAL A 109 -3.70 -3.99 -13.18
N GLY A 110 -3.88 -5.18 -12.60
CA GLY A 110 -2.92 -6.27 -12.64
C GLY A 110 -3.29 -7.39 -11.67
N GLY A 111 -2.36 -8.33 -11.49
CA GLY A 111 -2.35 -9.17 -10.29
C GLY A 111 -1.68 -8.43 -9.14
N THR A 112 -1.89 -8.91 -7.92
CA THR A 112 -1.08 -8.53 -6.75
C THR A 112 0.42 -8.77 -7.01
N ARG A 113 1.28 -7.90 -6.48
CA ARG A 113 2.74 -7.99 -6.67
C ARG A 113 3.33 -9.27 -6.06
N ALA A 114 4.53 -9.64 -6.52
CA ALA A 114 5.23 -10.82 -6.03
C ALA A 114 5.55 -10.68 -4.52
N GLY A 115 5.50 -11.79 -3.78
CA GLY A 115 5.79 -11.79 -2.34
C GLY A 115 4.73 -11.11 -1.44
N LEU A 116 3.62 -10.62 -1.99
CA LEU A 116 2.49 -10.12 -1.18
C LEU A 116 1.69 -11.26 -0.51
N GLY A 117 1.92 -12.51 -0.91
CA GLY A 117 1.31 -13.70 -0.34
C GLY A 117 -0.16 -13.93 -0.71
N GLY A 118 -0.76 -14.96 -0.09
CA GLY A 118 -2.19 -15.27 -0.25
C GLY A 118 -3.14 -14.31 0.50
N ARG A 119 -4.45 -14.59 0.44
CA ARG A 119 -5.54 -13.72 0.95
C ARG A 119 -5.26 -13.02 2.29
N ILE A 120 -4.77 -13.73 3.31
CA ILE A 120 -4.55 -13.13 4.64
C ILE A 120 -3.53 -12.00 4.60
N ALA A 121 -2.44 -12.16 3.84
CA ALA A 121 -1.40 -11.14 3.70
C ALA A 121 -1.87 -9.97 2.82
N ILE A 122 -2.69 -10.25 1.80
CA ILE A 122 -3.36 -9.21 0.98
C ILE A 122 -4.29 -8.35 1.87
N GLU A 123 -5.19 -8.95 2.65
CA GLU A 123 -6.09 -8.21 3.55
C GLU A 123 -5.32 -7.43 4.63
N ALA A 124 -4.24 -8.00 5.19
CA ALA A 124 -3.36 -7.30 6.12
C ALA A 124 -2.65 -6.10 5.47
N ALA A 125 -2.20 -6.22 4.23
CA ALA A 125 -1.61 -5.12 3.47
C ALA A 125 -2.63 -4.02 3.15
N ILE A 126 -3.90 -4.36 2.91
CA ILE A 126 -5.00 -3.40 2.71
C ILE A 126 -5.32 -2.68 4.03
N ALA A 127 -5.41 -3.41 5.15
CA ALA A 127 -5.63 -2.83 6.48
C ALA A 127 -4.51 -1.83 6.84
N ALA A 128 -3.25 -2.23 6.67
CA ALA A 128 -2.10 -1.36 6.95
C ALA A 128 -2.00 -0.15 6.00
N PHE A 129 -2.56 -0.22 4.78
CA PHE A 129 -2.70 0.95 3.91
C PHE A 129 -3.79 1.90 4.43
N HIS A 130 -4.95 1.38 4.84
CA HIS A 130 -6.04 2.18 5.37
C HIS A 130 -5.74 2.82 6.74
N GLU A 131 -4.93 2.18 7.58
CA GLU A 131 -4.43 2.74 8.85
C GLU A 131 -3.57 3.99 8.64
N ARG A 132 -2.89 4.11 7.49
CA ARG A 132 -2.08 5.28 7.10
C ARG A 132 -2.82 6.28 6.22
N TRP A 133 -4.06 6.00 5.85
CA TRP A 133 -4.85 6.90 4.99
C TRP A 133 -5.45 8.03 5.83
N ASP A 134 -5.24 9.28 5.43
CA ASP A 134 -5.88 10.44 6.08
C ASP A 134 -7.39 10.44 5.76
N ALA A 135 -8.15 9.75 6.60
CA ALA A 135 -9.59 9.69 6.48
C ALA A 135 -10.28 10.99 6.95
N ASP A 136 -9.67 11.74 7.86
CA ASP A 136 -10.29 12.92 8.49
C ASP A 136 -10.29 14.15 7.56
N ALA A 137 -9.34 14.24 6.63
CA ALA A 137 -9.19 15.38 5.71
C ALA A 137 -9.62 15.09 4.25
N LEU A 138 -10.73 14.37 4.03
CA LEU A 138 -11.25 14.11 2.68
C LEU A 138 -11.51 15.42 1.93
N ARG A 139 -10.87 15.60 0.76
CA ARG A 139 -10.88 16.83 -0.04
C ARG A 139 -10.74 16.52 -1.53
N LEU A 140 -11.67 17.03 -2.34
CA LEU A 140 -11.69 16.81 -3.79
C LEU A 140 -10.38 17.24 -4.47
N GLY A 141 -9.85 16.41 -5.35
CA GLY A 141 -8.66 16.67 -6.16
C GLY A 141 -7.32 16.49 -5.43
N THR A 142 -7.30 16.23 -4.12
CA THR A 142 -6.06 16.00 -3.35
C THR A 142 -6.11 14.79 -2.42
N ASN A 143 -7.25 14.52 -1.80
CA ASN A 143 -7.49 13.40 -0.89
C ASN A 143 -8.93 12.91 -1.08
N ASP A 144 -9.20 12.23 -2.18
CA ASP A 144 -10.54 11.74 -2.54
C ASP A 144 -10.55 10.28 -3.00
N CYS A 145 -11.72 9.80 -3.41
CA CYS A 145 -11.92 8.42 -3.88
C CYS A 145 -11.01 7.99 -5.04
N ARG A 146 -10.56 8.94 -5.90
CA ARG A 146 -9.68 8.66 -7.03
C ARG A 146 -8.23 8.55 -6.58
N ASN A 147 -7.76 9.45 -5.70
CA ASN A 147 -6.45 9.31 -5.05
C ASN A 147 -6.36 7.98 -4.29
N HIS A 148 -7.31 7.73 -3.39
CA HIS A 148 -7.41 6.47 -2.63
C HIS A 148 -7.38 5.25 -3.54
N SER A 149 -8.19 5.24 -4.61
CA SER A 149 -8.25 4.09 -5.52
C SER A 149 -6.96 3.86 -6.31
N VAL A 150 -6.29 4.93 -6.77
CA VAL A 150 -5.03 4.81 -7.50
C VAL A 150 -3.90 4.38 -6.56
N GLU A 151 -3.83 4.92 -5.35
CA GLU A 151 -2.77 4.61 -4.39
C GLU A 151 -2.91 3.21 -3.79
N LEU A 152 -4.14 2.77 -3.43
CA LEU A 152 -4.40 1.39 -3.02
C LEU A 152 -4.06 0.39 -4.14
N ALA A 153 -4.42 0.70 -5.39
CA ALA A 153 -4.08 -0.15 -6.52
C ALA A 153 -2.56 -0.20 -6.79
N ARG A 154 -1.83 0.91 -6.63
CA ARG A 154 -0.35 0.91 -6.66
C ARG A 154 0.23 0.06 -5.54
N TRP A 155 -0.23 0.27 -4.31
CA TRP A 155 0.21 -0.47 -3.12
C TRP A 155 0.10 -1.99 -3.26
N LEU A 156 -0.96 -2.47 -3.94
CA LEU A 156 -1.19 -3.89 -4.19
C LEU A 156 -0.50 -4.45 -5.45
N THR A 157 -0.32 -3.66 -6.51
CA THR A 157 0.09 -4.15 -7.84
C THR A 157 1.44 -3.66 -8.35
N CYS A 158 2.10 -2.73 -7.67
CA CYS A 158 3.41 -2.23 -8.05
C CYS A 158 4.50 -2.62 -7.05
N ASP A 159 5.62 -3.06 -7.61
CA ASP A 159 6.92 -3.07 -6.95
C ASP A 159 7.54 -1.66 -6.99
N TYR A 160 8.65 -1.46 -6.28
CA TYR A 160 9.36 -0.17 -6.26
C TYR A 160 9.83 0.21 -7.68
N GLY A 161 9.78 1.51 -8.01
CA GLY A 161 10.09 2.00 -9.36
C GLY A 161 8.97 1.87 -10.41
N TYR A 162 7.75 1.45 -10.01
CA TYR A 162 6.61 1.33 -10.93
C TYR A 162 5.37 2.07 -10.45
N GLY A 163 4.75 2.82 -11.37
CA GLY A 163 3.49 3.51 -11.19
C GLY A 163 2.35 2.89 -12.00
N ILE A 164 1.13 3.31 -11.70
CA ILE A 164 -0.02 3.13 -12.60
C ILE A 164 -0.58 4.50 -12.98
N GLU A 165 -0.95 4.63 -14.25
CA GLU A 165 -1.78 5.69 -14.79
C GLU A 165 -3.20 5.12 -14.99
N VAL A 166 -4.22 5.88 -14.56
CA VAL A 166 -5.62 5.47 -14.71
C VAL A 166 -6.45 6.65 -15.19
N SER A 167 -6.91 6.56 -16.43
CA SER A 167 -7.69 7.57 -17.14
C SER A 167 -9.11 7.07 -17.41
N SER A 168 -10.04 8.01 -17.58
CA SER A 168 -11.41 7.76 -18.00
C SER A 168 -11.67 8.57 -19.26
N ASP A 169 -12.32 7.98 -20.26
CA ASP A 169 -12.93 8.76 -21.34
C ASP A 169 -14.24 9.43 -20.86
N ALA A 170 -14.84 10.26 -21.71
CA ALA A 170 -16.11 10.95 -21.45
C ALA A 170 -17.34 10.01 -21.39
N LYS A 171 -17.19 8.71 -21.69
CA LYS A 171 -18.22 7.66 -21.58
C LYS A 171 -18.05 6.81 -20.30
N GLY A 172 -17.03 7.10 -19.49
CA GLY A 172 -16.65 6.31 -18.31
C GLY A 172 -15.83 5.06 -18.62
N THR A 173 -15.32 4.90 -19.85
CA THR A 173 -14.40 3.81 -20.19
C THR A 173 -13.09 4.06 -19.47
N LEU A 174 -12.75 3.18 -18.51
CA LEU A 174 -11.49 3.26 -17.78
C LEU A 174 -10.37 2.56 -18.55
N THR A 175 -9.20 3.20 -18.60
CA THR A 175 -7.96 2.61 -19.11
C THR A 175 -6.88 2.64 -18.04
N CYS A 176 -6.37 1.46 -17.70
CA CYS A 176 -5.30 1.22 -16.73
C CYS A 176 -3.99 0.97 -17.50
N ARG A 177 -2.92 1.72 -17.20
CA ARG A 177 -1.58 1.49 -17.77
C ARG A 177 -0.52 1.43 -16.66
N ARG A 178 0.30 0.38 -16.63
CA ARG A 178 1.52 0.37 -15.80
C ARG A 178 2.61 1.19 -16.49
N MET A 179 3.30 2.01 -15.72
CA MET A 179 4.42 2.86 -16.12
C MET A 179 5.62 2.49 -15.24
N ALA A 180 6.84 2.52 -15.78
CA ALA A 180 7.99 2.78 -14.90
C ALA A 180 7.82 4.21 -14.36
N THR A 181 8.08 4.43 -13.07
CA THR A 181 8.38 5.80 -12.66
C THR A 181 9.74 6.15 -13.27
N PRO A 182 9.92 7.33 -13.90
CA PRO A 182 11.28 7.78 -14.15
C PRO A 182 12.03 7.78 -12.82
N ALA A 183 13.31 7.40 -12.84
CA ALA A 183 14.16 7.78 -11.73
C ALA A 183 14.11 9.31 -11.66
N THR A 184 13.73 9.86 -10.51
CA THR A 184 14.21 11.19 -10.16
C THR A 184 15.72 11.06 -10.12
N GLU A 185 16.40 11.64 -11.09
CA GLU A 185 17.82 11.94 -10.96
C GLU A 185 17.94 12.72 -9.66
N GLU A 186 18.64 12.15 -8.68
CA GLU A 186 18.85 12.81 -7.40
C GLU A 186 19.70 14.04 -7.72
N GLU A 187 19.19 15.24 -7.44
CA GLU A 187 19.96 16.46 -7.60
C GLU A 187 21.07 16.43 -6.55
N ASP A 188 22.26 15.98 -6.97
CA ASP A 188 23.47 15.94 -6.16
C ASP A 188 23.79 17.37 -5.67
N GLU A 189 23.33 17.72 -4.47
CA GLU A 189 23.74 18.92 -3.73
C GLU A 189 25.19 18.76 -3.24
N ASP A 190 26.11 18.82 -4.20
CA ASP A 190 27.56 18.79 -4.01
C ASP A 190 28.06 20.14 -3.48
N GLU A 191 27.99 20.35 -2.15
CA GLU A 191 28.75 21.37 -1.39
C GLU A 191 28.81 20.98 0.09
N GLY A 192 29.98 20.57 0.61
CA GLY A 192 30.09 20.18 2.03
C GLY A 192 31.28 19.33 2.45
N SER A 193 32.47 19.54 1.89
CA SER A 193 33.67 18.75 2.26
C SER A 193 34.08 18.96 3.72
N VAL A 194 33.74 18.01 4.61
CA VAL A 194 34.21 18.00 6.00
C VAL A 194 35.68 17.59 6.04
N GLU A 195 36.57 18.53 6.36
CA GLU A 195 38.01 18.29 6.44
C GLU A 195 38.36 17.42 7.67
N ILE A 196 38.56 16.12 7.45
CA ILE A 196 38.95 15.18 8.51
C ILE A 196 40.45 15.36 8.81
N VAL A 197 40.75 16.25 9.77
CA VAL A 197 42.11 16.47 10.27
C VAL A 197 42.64 15.17 10.92
N PRO A 198 43.77 14.59 10.44
CA PRO A 198 44.32 13.38 11.03
C PRO A 198 44.96 13.67 12.39
N VAL A 199 44.69 12.80 13.37
CA VAL A 199 45.35 12.84 14.68
C VAL A 199 46.56 11.92 14.66
N ASP A 200 47.76 12.46 14.93
CA ASP A 200 49.01 11.71 15.02
C ASP A 200 48.99 10.67 16.17
N VAL A 201 49.27 9.40 15.86
CA VAL A 201 49.37 8.30 16.84
C VAL A 201 50.75 7.62 16.75
N GLU A 202 51.81 8.38 16.99
CA GLU A 202 53.21 7.90 16.95
C GLU A 202 54.10 8.55 18.06
N ARG A 203 53.74 8.23 19.31
CA ARG A 203 54.52 8.25 20.58
C ARG A 203 53.55 7.93 21.73
N VAL A 204 53.85 7.11 22.74
CA VAL A 204 55.14 6.61 23.22
C VAL A 204 55.12 5.09 23.36
N SER A 205 56.09 4.41 22.74
CA SER A 205 56.48 3.05 23.14
C SER A 205 57.71 3.09 24.04
N ARG A 206 57.49 2.85 25.35
CA ARG A 206 58.40 2.28 26.37
C ARG A 206 57.77 2.52 27.74
N ASP A 207 57.39 1.46 28.43
CA ASP A 207 58.14 1.04 29.62
C ASP A 207 57.79 -0.39 30.08
N VAL A 208 58.84 -1.11 30.48
CA VAL A 208 58.94 -2.17 31.51
C VAL A 208 57.65 -3.00 31.77
N ALA A 209 57.47 -4.20 31.21
CA ALA A 209 58.18 -5.47 31.47
C ALA A 209 58.04 -6.05 32.91
N THR A 210 57.96 -7.38 33.03
CA THR A 210 57.68 -8.14 34.29
C THR A 210 56.23 -7.96 34.81
N ASN A 211 55.53 -8.90 35.46
CA ASN A 211 55.72 -10.34 35.76
C ASN A 211 54.44 -11.09 35.30
N ALA A 212 54.44 -12.34 34.83
CA ALA A 212 55.08 -13.56 35.33
C ALA A 212 54.47 -14.17 36.62
N SER A 213 53.37 -14.92 36.45
CA SER A 213 53.03 -16.15 37.19
C SER A 213 52.46 -16.12 38.63
N SER A 214 51.61 -17.12 38.90
CA SER A 214 51.37 -17.80 40.20
C SER A 214 50.70 -17.07 41.39
N LYS A 215 49.40 -17.39 41.63
CA LYS A 215 48.83 -18.13 42.81
C LYS A 215 47.29 -18.09 42.74
N ASP A 216 46.50 -19.14 42.94
CA ASP A 216 46.49 -20.35 43.79
C ASP A 216 45.72 -20.19 45.14
N ARG A 217 44.57 -20.89 45.22
CA ARG A 217 43.79 -21.38 46.40
C ARG A 217 43.02 -20.46 47.38
N LYS A 218 41.79 -20.96 47.67
CA LYS A 218 40.92 -20.77 48.87
C LYS A 218 40.27 -19.37 49.05
N ASN A 219 39.15 -19.20 49.77
CA ASN A 219 38.28 -20.07 50.59
C ASN A 219 36.82 -19.53 50.48
N LYS A 220 35.76 -20.30 50.17
CA LYS A 220 34.91 -21.22 50.99
C LYS A 220 34.29 -20.63 52.28
N LYS A 221 32.95 -20.76 52.41
CA LYS A 221 32.01 -20.27 53.47
C LYS A 221 31.77 -18.74 53.44
N GLN A 222 30.59 -18.17 53.73
CA GLN A 222 29.23 -18.70 54.02
C GLN A 222 28.15 -17.72 53.40
N LYS A 223 26.90 -17.43 53.83
CA LYS A 223 26.07 -17.65 55.05
C LYS A 223 24.54 -17.68 54.70
N LYS A 224 24.01 -18.87 54.40
CA LYS A 224 22.58 -19.27 54.21
C LYS A 224 21.51 -18.45 55.00
N LYS A 225 20.46 -17.89 54.33
CA LYS A 225 19.01 -18.02 54.68
C LYS A 225 18.03 -17.05 53.97
N LYS A 226 16.86 -17.61 53.59
CA LYS A 226 15.47 -17.08 53.57
C LYS A 226 15.18 -15.56 53.52
N SER A 227 14.26 -15.19 52.62
CA SER A 227 12.92 -14.66 53.00
C SER A 227 11.88 -15.02 51.93
N SER A 228 10.59 -15.08 52.32
CA SER A 228 9.47 -15.44 51.43
C SER A 228 8.12 -15.08 52.07
N GLY A 229 7.25 -14.37 51.36
CA GLY A 229 5.83 -14.19 51.69
C GLY A 229 5.40 -12.79 52.15
N GLY A 230 4.18 -12.40 51.76
CA GLY A 230 3.53 -11.12 52.07
C GLY A 230 3.82 -10.00 51.04
N PRO A 231 2.98 -8.95 50.95
CA PRO A 231 1.92 -8.58 51.90
C PRO A 231 0.51 -9.06 51.51
N ARG A 232 -0.50 -8.51 52.21
CA ARG A 232 -1.94 -8.57 51.91
C ARG A 232 -2.34 -7.45 50.96
#